data_AF-S4HZV5-F1
#
_entry.id   AF-S4HZV5-F1
#
_cell.length_a   1.000
_cell.length_b   1.000
_cell.length_c   1.000
_cell.angle_alpha   90.00
_cell.angle_beta   90.00
_cell.angle_gamma   90.00
#
_symmetry.space_group_name_H-M   'P 1'
#
loop_
_entity.id
_entity.type
_entity.pdbx_description
1 polymer ?
#
loop_
_entity_poly.entity_id
_entity_poly.type
_entity_poly.pdbx_seq_one_letter_code
_entity_poly.pdbx_strand_id
1 'polypeptide(L)'
;MLAGFAMATPAMAGDYTNEVYTEAFTAKTNAEAKVAAAQAAVTTAKSAASEATKAYQDGLKAYLAANQGKKESDYQKADGKTLFETKTNADATLASKNVELRKANAALRRAVADFSAADLAKRLQDAKDAEDAKAAEDLYEHSQYGESYHPFLKEDGTLRQENPDGTPKQDDEKAPKKDDKKDDK
;
A
#
# COMPACT_ATOMS: atom_id res chain seq x y z
N MET A 1 -20.21 11.52 -6.78
CA MET A 1 -21.29 11.08 -5.88
C MET A 1 -20.72 10.01 -4.99
N LEU A 2 -20.68 10.24 -3.67
CA LEU A 2 -20.33 9.23 -2.67
C LEU A 2 -21.52 8.27 -2.55
N ALA A 3 -21.29 6.97 -2.80
CA ALA A 3 -22.29 5.94 -2.56
C ALA A 3 -21.80 4.99 -1.47
N GLY A 4 -22.53 4.98 -0.35
CA GLY A 4 -22.81 3.81 0.47
C GLY A 4 -21.66 3.15 1.22
N PHE A 5 -21.41 3.60 2.45
CA PHE A 5 -20.85 2.75 3.51
C PHE A 5 -21.91 1.68 3.86
N ALA A 6 -21.96 0.59 3.09
CA ALA A 6 -22.64 -0.63 3.50
C ALA A 6 -21.76 -1.32 4.55
N MET A 7 -22.34 -1.60 5.71
CA MET A 7 -21.67 -2.31 6.81
C MET A 7 -21.33 -3.75 6.36
N ALA A 8 -20.11 -3.94 5.90
CA ALA A 8 -19.55 -5.24 5.59
C ALA A 8 -19.24 -5.96 6.92
N THR A 9 -19.80 -7.16 7.08
CA THR A 9 -19.39 -8.17 8.07
C THR A 9 -17.86 -8.31 8.08
N PRO A 10 -17.21 -8.58 9.23
CA PRO A 10 -15.75 -8.50 9.39
C PRO A 10 -14.95 -9.33 8.36
N ALA A 11 -15.49 -10.47 7.90
CA ALA A 11 -14.85 -11.30 6.86
C ALA A 11 -14.76 -10.61 5.47
N MET A 12 -15.66 -9.68 5.15
CA MET A 12 -15.68 -8.96 3.86
C MET A 12 -14.79 -7.70 3.84
N ALA A 13 -14.34 -7.22 5.01
CA ALA A 13 -13.46 -6.06 5.12
C ALA A 13 -11.98 -6.40 4.84
N GLY A 14 -11.54 -7.61 5.20
CA GLY A 14 -10.19 -8.11 4.94
C GLY A 14 -9.89 -8.36 3.46
N ASP A 15 -10.83 -8.93 2.71
CA ASP A 15 -10.66 -9.18 1.27
C ASP A 15 -10.61 -7.88 0.46
N TYR A 16 -11.49 -6.93 0.76
CA TYR A 16 -11.51 -5.62 0.08
C TYR A 16 -10.23 -4.81 0.33
N THR A 17 -9.66 -4.85 1.53
CA THR A 17 -8.39 -4.14 1.83
C THR A 17 -7.18 -4.76 1.11
N ASN A 18 -7.16 -6.08 0.93
CA ASN A 18 -6.14 -6.78 0.14
C ASN A 18 -6.21 -6.43 -1.35
N GLU A 19 -7.42 -6.40 -1.93
CA GLU A 19 -7.63 -6.02 -3.33
C GLU A 19 -7.17 -4.58 -3.59
N VAL A 20 -7.61 -3.62 -2.76
CA VAL A 20 -7.22 -2.21 -2.87
C VAL A 20 -5.71 -2.02 -2.74
N TYR A 21 -5.05 -2.73 -1.82
CA TYR A 21 -3.59 -2.70 -1.71
C TYR A 21 -2.90 -3.20 -2.98
N THR A 22 -3.37 -4.33 -3.52
CA THR A 22 -2.78 -4.97 -4.71
C THR A 22 -2.95 -4.10 -5.96
N GLU A 23 -4.13 -3.50 -6.14
CA GLU A 23 -4.41 -2.57 -7.23
C GLU A 23 -3.54 -1.31 -7.14
N ALA A 24 -3.43 -0.72 -5.94
CA ALA A 24 -2.61 0.47 -5.72
C ALA A 24 -1.12 0.19 -5.94
N PHE A 25 -0.63 -0.97 -5.51
CA PHE A 25 0.74 -1.42 -5.78
C PHE A 25 0.99 -1.54 -7.28
N THR A 26 0.09 -2.22 -7.99
CA THR A 26 0.18 -2.39 -9.45
C THR A 26 0.15 -1.05 -10.18
N ALA A 27 -0.73 -0.14 -9.77
CA ALA A 27 -0.82 1.21 -10.33
C ALA A 27 0.49 2.01 -10.13
N LYS A 28 1.10 1.92 -8.94
CA LYS A 28 2.41 2.52 -8.65
C LYS A 28 3.50 1.95 -9.55
N THR A 29 3.64 0.63 -9.66
CA THR A 29 4.64 -0.01 -10.52
C THR A 29 4.47 0.38 -11.99
N ASN A 30 3.23 0.40 -12.48
CA ASN A 30 2.94 0.85 -13.85
C ASN A 30 3.29 2.33 -14.08
N ALA A 31 3.06 3.19 -13.08
CA ALA A 31 3.43 4.60 -13.16
C ALA A 31 4.96 4.79 -13.16
N GLU A 32 5.71 4.00 -12.37
CA GLU A 32 7.18 4.00 -12.38
C GLU A 32 7.72 3.62 -13.75
N ALA A 33 7.20 2.56 -14.36
CA ALA A 33 7.59 2.13 -15.70
C ALA A 33 7.32 3.22 -16.76
N LYS A 34 6.17 3.92 -16.67
CA LYS A 34 5.84 5.05 -17.56
C LYS A 34 6.80 6.23 -17.39
N VAL A 35 7.21 6.54 -16.17
CA VAL A 35 8.23 7.59 -15.93
C VAL A 35 9.56 7.19 -16.55
N ALA A 36 10.01 5.94 -16.36
CA ALA A 36 11.27 5.46 -16.94
C ALA A 36 11.24 5.54 -18.48
N ALA A 37 10.15 5.11 -19.12
CA ALA A 37 9.98 5.21 -20.57
C ALA A 37 9.97 6.67 -21.05
N ALA A 38 9.29 7.56 -20.34
CA ALA A 38 9.26 8.99 -20.68
C ALA A 38 10.65 9.65 -20.52
N GLN A 39 11.43 9.27 -19.51
CA GLN A 39 12.80 9.75 -19.31
C GLN A 39 13.73 9.29 -20.45
N ALA A 40 13.61 8.03 -20.87
CA ALA A 40 14.35 7.52 -22.03
C ALA A 40 14.00 8.31 -23.30
N ALA A 41 12.71 8.55 -23.56
CA ALA A 41 12.26 9.34 -24.70
C ALA A 41 12.78 10.79 -24.70
N VAL A 42 12.82 11.44 -23.53
CA VAL A 42 13.43 12.78 -23.38
C VAL A 42 14.92 12.74 -23.69
N THR A 43 15.64 11.72 -23.22
CA THR A 43 17.07 11.55 -23.50
C THR A 43 17.32 11.45 -25.00
N THR A 44 16.57 10.58 -25.69
CA THR A 44 16.67 10.44 -27.16
C THR A 44 16.34 11.74 -27.88
N ALA A 45 15.24 12.41 -27.52
CA ALA A 45 14.84 13.67 -28.13
C ALA A 45 15.87 14.79 -27.91
N LYS A 46 16.52 14.81 -26.73
CA LYS A 46 17.57 15.76 -26.40
C LYS A 46 18.81 15.55 -27.27
N SER A 47 19.24 14.31 -27.46
CA SER A 47 20.34 13.99 -28.37
C SER A 47 20.04 14.42 -29.80
N ALA A 48 18.84 14.09 -30.30
CA ALA A 48 18.41 14.49 -31.65
C ALA A 48 18.38 16.02 -31.84
N ALA A 49 17.86 16.77 -30.86
CA ALA A 49 17.85 18.24 -30.90
C ALA A 49 19.27 18.83 -30.87
N SER A 50 20.17 18.22 -30.09
CA SER A 50 21.58 18.63 -30.04
C SER A 50 22.28 18.39 -31.39
N GLU A 51 22.08 17.23 -32.00
CA GLU A 51 22.66 16.89 -33.32
C GLU A 51 22.12 17.80 -34.42
N ALA A 52 20.81 18.02 -34.47
CA ALA A 52 20.18 18.91 -35.44
C ALA A 52 20.67 20.36 -35.29
N THR A 53 20.82 20.83 -34.04
CA THR A 53 21.37 22.16 -33.76
C THR A 53 22.81 22.28 -34.26
N LYS A 54 23.63 21.25 -34.02
CA LYS A 54 25.03 21.23 -34.48
C LYS A 54 25.11 21.25 -36.01
N ALA A 55 24.35 20.40 -36.69
CA ALA A 55 24.32 20.36 -38.16
C ALA A 55 23.91 21.70 -38.78
N TYR A 56 22.91 22.37 -38.21
CA TYR A 56 22.51 23.71 -38.63
C TYR A 56 23.62 24.76 -38.40
N GLN A 57 24.27 24.75 -37.23
CA GLN A 57 25.37 25.66 -36.90
C GLN A 57 26.59 25.46 -37.79
N ASP A 58 26.98 24.20 -38.04
CA ASP A 58 28.10 23.85 -38.91
C ASP A 58 27.83 24.29 -40.35
N GLY A 59 26.61 24.05 -40.86
CA GLY A 59 26.18 24.49 -42.18
C GLY A 59 26.12 26.01 -42.32
N LEU A 60 25.59 26.71 -41.31
CA LEU A 60 25.58 28.18 -41.26
C LEU A 60 27.00 28.75 -41.32
N LYS A 61 27.93 28.18 -40.53
CA LYS A 61 29.32 28.61 -40.50
C LYS A 61 30.00 28.43 -41.86
N ALA A 62 29.78 27.29 -42.53
CA ALA A 62 30.31 27.04 -43.86
C ALA A 62 29.73 28.02 -44.90
N TYR A 63 28.42 28.26 -44.84
CA TYR A 63 27.73 29.19 -45.74
C TYR A 63 28.26 30.62 -45.61
N LEU A 64 28.41 31.13 -44.38
CA LEU A 64 28.93 32.48 -44.12
C LEU A 64 30.40 32.65 -44.54
N ALA A 65 31.21 31.60 -44.39
CA ALA A 65 32.60 31.60 -44.86
C ALA A 65 32.70 31.65 -46.40
N ALA A 66 31.81 30.95 -47.10
CA ALA A 66 31.77 30.92 -48.56
C ALA A 66 31.09 32.17 -49.18
N ASN A 67 30.21 32.84 -48.45
CA ASN A 67 29.39 33.95 -48.97
C ASN A 67 29.57 35.23 -48.14
N GLN A 68 30.63 35.98 -48.40
CA GLN A 68 30.89 37.25 -47.71
C GLN A 68 29.72 38.24 -47.85
N GLY A 69 29.33 38.86 -46.74
CA GLY A 69 28.23 39.83 -46.68
C GLY A 69 26.82 39.22 -46.57
N LYS A 70 26.67 37.89 -46.66
CA LYS A 70 25.42 37.19 -46.36
C LYS A 70 25.21 37.04 -44.85
N LYS A 71 23.95 36.87 -44.44
CA LYS A 71 23.53 36.72 -43.04
C LYS A 71 22.83 35.38 -42.83
N GLU A 72 22.62 35.02 -41.56
CA GLU A 72 21.89 33.80 -41.19
C GLU A 72 20.48 33.73 -41.81
N SER A 73 19.77 34.85 -41.91
CA SER A 73 18.46 34.90 -42.57
C SER A 73 18.49 34.50 -44.04
N ASP A 74 19.63 34.71 -44.72
CA ASP A 74 19.81 34.27 -46.11
C ASP A 74 20.00 32.75 -46.16
N TYR A 75 20.80 32.20 -45.24
CA TYR A 75 21.01 30.76 -45.10
C TYR A 75 19.70 30.02 -44.81
N GLN A 76 18.89 30.52 -43.86
CA GLN A 76 17.59 29.93 -43.50
C GLN A 76 16.59 29.87 -44.67
N LYS A 77 16.69 30.80 -45.63
CA LYS A 77 15.79 30.88 -46.80
C LYS A 77 16.32 30.11 -48.01
N ALA A 78 17.59 29.69 -47.98
CA ALA A 78 18.25 28.99 -49.07
C ALA A 78 18.72 27.60 -48.60
N ASP A 79 20.03 27.34 -48.65
CA ASP A 79 20.64 26.03 -48.42
C ASP A 79 20.41 25.47 -47.01
N GLY A 80 20.13 26.35 -46.04
CA GLY A 80 19.89 25.99 -44.64
C GLY A 80 18.45 25.67 -44.28
N LYS A 81 17.48 25.84 -45.19
CA LYS A 81 16.05 25.70 -44.89
C LYS A 81 15.71 24.35 -44.25
N THR A 82 16.16 23.25 -44.86
CA THR A 82 15.89 21.89 -44.36
C THR A 82 16.52 21.64 -42.99
N LEU A 83 17.74 22.14 -42.75
CA LEU A 83 18.43 22.00 -41.47
C LEU A 83 17.75 22.83 -40.37
N PHE A 84 17.29 24.03 -40.71
CA PHE A 84 16.52 24.88 -39.81
C PHE A 84 15.18 24.25 -39.41
N GLU A 85 14.44 23.70 -40.39
CA GLU A 85 13.20 22.98 -40.16
C GLU A 85 13.42 21.73 -39.28
N THR A 86 14.49 20.97 -39.57
CA THR A 86 14.87 19.78 -38.80
C THR A 86 15.18 20.15 -37.34
N LYS A 87 15.98 21.19 -37.12
CA LYS A 87 16.27 21.71 -35.78
C LYS A 87 14.99 22.11 -35.06
N THR A 88 14.12 22.88 -35.72
CA THR A 88 12.86 23.37 -35.14
C THR A 88 11.93 22.22 -34.75
N ASN A 89 11.82 21.19 -35.60
CA ASN A 89 11.01 20.01 -35.32
C ASN A 89 11.60 19.17 -34.17
N ALA A 90 12.92 19.05 -34.09
CA ALA A 90 13.58 18.36 -32.99
C ALA A 90 13.39 19.09 -31.65
N ASP A 91 13.51 20.42 -31.64
CA ASP A 91 13.24 21.26 -30.46
C ASP A 91 11.78 21.15 -30.01
N ALA A 92 10.82 21.18 -30.95
CA ALA A 92 9.40 20.99 -30.66
C ALA A 92 9.11 19.59 -30.09
N THR A 93 9.75 18.55 -30.64
CA THR A 93 9.65 17.18 -30.14
C THR A 93 10.18 17.07 -28.71
N LEU A 94 11.35 17.65 -28.43
CA LEU A 94 11.92 17.69 -27.08
C LEU A 94 11.00 18.42 -26.10
N ALA A 95 10.41 19.54 -26.50
CA ALA A 95 9.44 20.26 -25.67
C ALA A 95 8.22 19.39 -25.33
N SER A 96 7.68 18.69 -26.33
CA SER A 96 6.56 17.75 -26.16
C SER A 96 6.91 16.61 -25.20
N LYS A 97 8.07 15.97 -25.36
CA LYS A 97 8.54 14.87 -24.48
C LYS A 97 8.78 15.33 -23.05
N ASN A 98 9.24 16.55 -22.84
CA ASN A 98 9.32 17.12 -21.49
C ASN A 98 7.94 17.31 -20.83
N VAL A 99 6.91 17.68 -21.60
CA VAL A 99 5.53 17.76 -21.08
C VAL A 99 4.99 16.38 -20.73
N GLU A 100 5.22 15.36 -21.58
CA GLU A 100 4.86 13.97 -21.29
C GLU A 100 5.54 13.47 -20.00
N LEU A 101 6.84 13.73 -19.83
CA LEU A 101 7.56 13.37 -18.62
C LEU A 101 6.99 14.06 -17.37
N ARG A 102 6.61 15.33 -17.45
CA ARG A 102 5.94 16.02 -16.32
C ARG A 102 4.61 15.37 -15.96
N LYS A 103 3.80 15.00 -16.96
CA LYS A 103 2.52 14.29 -16.76
C LYS A 103 2.74 12.92 -16.12
N ALA A 104 3.71 12.14 -16.60
CA ALA A 104 4.05 10.84 -16.02
C ALA A 104 4.49 10.96 -14.55
N ASN A 105 5.33 11.94 -14.23
CA ASN A 105 5.73 12.20 -12.85
C ASN A 105 4.56 12.65 -11.95
N ALA A 106 3.62 13.43 -12.47
CA ALA A 106 2.43 13.81 -11.72
C ALA A 106 1.53 12.58 -11.42
N ALA A 107 1.37 11.68 -12.40
CA ALA A 107 0.66 10.42 -12.21
C ALA A 107 1.35 9.51 -11.18
N LEU A 108 2.69 9.40 -11.23
CA LEU A 108 3.45 8.64 -10.24
C LEU A 108 3.25 9.18 -8.82
N ARG A 109 3.30 10.50 -8.62
CA ARG A 109 3.04 11.10 -7.29
C ARG A 109 1.67 10.74 -6.75
N ARG A 110 0.64 10.71 -7.59
CA ARG A 110 -0.72 10.28 -7.21
C ARG A 110 -0.73 8.81 -6.83
N ALA A 111 -0.20 7.94 -7.71
CA ALA A 111 -0.15 6.50 -7.44
C ALA A 111 0.64 6.14 -6.17
N VAL A 112 1.71 6.90 -5.85
CA VAL A 112 2.46 6.75 -4.59
C VAL A 112 1.61 7.15 -3.39
N ALA A 113 0.85 8.25 -3.47
CA ALA A 113 -0.04 8.67 -2.39
C ALA A 113 -1.17 7.64 -2.18
N ASP A 114 -1.79 7.16 -3.26
CA ASP A 114 -2.84 6.14 -3.21
C ASP A 114 -2.31 4.83 -2.61
N PHE A 115 -1.13 4.39 -3.03
CA PHE A 115 -0.46 3.22 -2.45
C PHE A 115 -0.15 3.40 -0.96
N SER A 116 0.34 4.58 -0.55
CA SER A 116 0.60 4.85 0.87
C SER A 116 -0.66 4.80 1.72
N ALA A 117 -1.80 5.27 1.19
CA ALA A 117 -3.08 5.20 1.88
C ALA A 117 -3.57 3.74 1.99
N ALA A 118 -3.43 2.96 0.91
CA ALA A 118 -3.79 1.55 0.89
C ALA A 118 -2.90 0.70 1.84
N ASP A 119 -1.59 0.94 1.86
CA ASP A 119 -0.65 0.29 2.78
C ASP A 119 -0.99 0.58 4.26
N LEU A 120 -1.34 1.83 4.58
CA LEU A 120 -1.80 2.19 5.92
C LEU A 120 -3.10 1.46 6.28
N ALA A 121 -4.10 1.47 5.38
CA ALA A 121 -5.36 0.78 5.61
C ALA A 121 -5.16 -0.73 5.83
N LYS A 122 -4.27 -1.34 5.05
CA LYS A 122 -3.94 -2.76 5.19
C LYS A 122 -3.31 -3.06 6.55
N ARG A 123 -2.35 -2.26 7.00
CA ARG A 123 -1.73 -2.41 8.34
C ARG A 123 -2.73 -2.26 9.48
N LEU A 124 -3.66 -1.32 9.37
CA LEU A 124 -4.72 -1.12 10.37
C LEU A 124 -5.67 -2.33 10.42
N GLN A 125 -6.01 -2.89 9.26
CA GLN A 125 -6.80 -4.12 9.19
C GLN A 125 -6.07 -5.31 9.82
N ASP A 126 -4.81 -5.52 9.45
CA ASP A 126 -4.00 -6.62 9.98
C ASP A 126 -3.81 -6.52 11.51
N ALA A 127 -3.64 -5.31 12.04
CA ALA A 127 -3.56 -5.08 13.47
C ALA A 127 -4.88 -5.40 14.20
N LYS A 128 -6.02 -5.05 13.59
CA LYS A 128 -7.35 -5.37 14.12
C LYS A 128 -7.61 -6.87 14.10
N ASP A 129 -7.29 -7.54 13.00
CA ASP A 129 -7.47 -8.99 12.87
C ASP A 129 -6.61 -9.74 13.91
N ALA A 130 -5.41 -9.22 14.24
CA ALA A 130 -4.58 -9.75 15.30
C ALA A 130 -5.15 -9.52 16.72
N GLU A 131 -5.75 -8.35 16.98
CA GLU A 131 -6.42 -8.06 18.26
C GLU A 131 -7.66 -8.94 18.45
N ASP A 132 -8.49 -9.08 17.41
CA ASP A 132 -9.67 -9.94 17.41
C ASP A 132 -9.30 -11.41 17.61
N ALA A 133 -8.21 -11.88 16.98
CA ALA A 133 -7.68 -13.24 17.19
C ALA A 133 -7.24 -13.47 18.64
N LYS A 134 -6.52 -12.50 19.23
CA LYS A 134 -6.09 -12.60 20.63
C LYS A 134 -7.28 -12.59 21.59
N ALA A 135 -8.27 -11.73 21.36
CA ALA A 135 -9.48 -11.71 22.17
C ALA A 135 -10.26 -13.04 22.09
N ALA A 136 -10.27 -13.69 20.92
CA ALA A 136 -10.86 -15.02 20.76
C ALA A 136 -10.08 -16.11 21.49
N GLU A 137 -8.74 -16.07 21.48
CA GLU A 137 -7.90 -16.97 22.28
C GLU A 137 -8.15 -16.79 23.78
N ASP A 138 -8.19 -15.53 24.27
CA ASP A 138 -8.46 -15.24 25.69
C ASP A 138 -9.85 -15.77 26.10
N LEU A 139 -10.88 -15.61 25.28
CA LEU A 139 -12.22 -16.17 25.53
C LEU A 139 -12.23 -17.71 25.51
N TYR A 140 -11.48 -18.33 24.61
CA TYR A 140 -11.37 -19.78 24.54
C TYR A 140 -10.66 -20.34 25.78
N GLU A 141 -9.55 -19.74 26.21
CA GLU A 141 -8.87 -20.10 27.47
C GLU A 141 -9.77 -19.90 28.68
N HIS A 142 -10.53 -18.80 28.76
CA HIS A 142 -11.51 -18.58 29.83
C HIS A 142 -12.69 -19.56 29.77
N SER A 143 -13.06 -20.09 28.60
CA SER A 143 -14.10 -21.13 28.49
C SER A 143 -13.60 -22.53 28.86
N GLN A 144 -12.30 -22.80 28.70
CA GLN A 144 -11.68 -24.09 29.03
C GLN A 144 -11.19 -24.16 30.48
N TYR A 145 -10.84 -23.02 31.07
CA TYR A 145 -10.37 -22.90 32.46
C TYR A 145 -11.31 -22.13 33.39
N GLY A 146 -12.44 -21.63 32.87
CA GLY A 146 -13.50 -21.03 33.67
C GLY A 146 -14.21 -22.12 34.47
N GLU A 147 -13.77 -22.28 35.71
CA GLU A 147 -14.51 -22.87 36.83
C GLU A 147 -15.56 -23.90 36.40
N SER A 148 -15.12 -25.12 36.14
CA SER A 148 -16.03 -26.27 36.11
C SER A 148 -16.56 -26.51 37.54
N TYR A 149 -17.48 -25.66 37.98
CA TYR A 149 -18.38 -25.98 39.06
C TYR A 149 -19.35 -27.03 38.51
N HIS A 150 -18.83 -28.24 38.27
CA HIS A 150 -19.68 -29.38 38.02
C HIS A 150 -20.43 -29.61 39.33
N PRO A 151 -21.76 -29.48 39.35
CA PRO A 151 -22.53 -29.60 40.59
C PRO A 151 -22.37 -30.99 41.24
N PHE A 152 -21.85 -31.97 40.49
CA PHE A 152 -21.51 -33.31 40.96
C PHE A 152 -20.02 -33.54 41.19
N LEU A 153 -19.10 -32.64 40.87
CA LEU A 153 -17.71 -32.78 41.34
C LEU A 153 -17.52 -32.02 42.65
N LYS A 154 -16.77 -32.64 43.55
CA LYS A 154 -16.20 -31.99 44.73
C LYS A 154 -14.89 -31.31 44.36
N GLU A 155 -14.43 -30.42 45.24
CA GLU A 155 -13.14 -29.73 45.08
C GLU A 155 -11.93 -30.69 45.07
N ASP A 156 -12.08 -31.89 45.65
CA ASP A 156 -11.06 -32.95 45.63
C ASP A 156 -11.07 -33.82 44.36
N GLY A 157 -11.94 -33.51 43.38
CA GLY A 157 -12.07 -34.23 42.12
C GLY A 157 -12.94 -35.49 42.18
N THR A 158 -13.55 -35.81 43.32
CA THR A 158 -14.48 -36.94 43.46
C THR A 158 -15.93 -36.56 43.14
N LEU A 159 -16.78 -37.55 42.82
CA LEU A 159 -18.19 -37.32 42.49
C LEU A 159 -19.07 -37.25 43.76
N ARG A 160 -19.99 -36.28 43.81
CA ARG A 160 -21.07 -36.20 44.81
C ARG A 160 -22.10 -37.28 44.53
N GLN A 161 -22.67 -37.85 45.59
CA GLN A 161 -23.74 -38.83 45.45
C GLN A 161 -25.03 -38.17 44.93
N GLU A 162 -25.80 -38.88 44.12
CA GLU A 162 -27.05 -38.37 43.55
C GLU A 162 -28.25 -38.70 44.46
N ASN A 163 -29.21 -37.78 44.53
CA ASN A 163 -30.54 -38.02 45.08
C ASN A 163 -31.41 -38.82 44.09
N PRO A 164 -32.47 -39.50 44.54
CA PRO A 164 -33.41 -40.20 43.66
C PRO A 164 -34.11 -39.31 42.62
N ASP A 165 -34.12 -37.99 42.83
CA ASP A 165 -34.65 -36.97 41.92
C ASP A 165 -33.60 -36.47 40.91
N GLY A 166 -32.39 -37.02 40.93
CA GLY A 166 -31.30 -36.67 40.02
C GLY A 166 -30.52 -35.42 40.41
N THR A 167 -30.72 -34.86 41.61
CA THR A 167 -29.93 -33.71 42.10
C THR A 167 -28.69 -34.14 42.89
N PRO A 168 -27.58 -33.37 42.91
CA PRO A 168 -26.42 -33.70 43.74
C PRO A 168 -26.77 -33.56 45.23
N LYS A 169 -26.41 -34.56 46.04
CA LYS A 169 -26.51 -34.45 47.50
C LYS A 169 -25.55 -33.37 47.99
N GLN A 170 -26.04 -32.49 48.85
CA GLN A 170 -25.18 -31.66 49.68
C GLN A 170 -24.41 -32.58 50.61
N ASP A 171 -23.08 -32.55 50.53
CA ASP A 171 -22.27 -33.23 51.52
C ASP A 171 -22.44 -32.50 52.85
N ASP A 172 -22.82 -33.21 53.91
CA ASP A 172 -22.72 -32.72 55.28
C ASP A 172 -21.22 -32.63 55.63
N GLU A 173 -20.50 -31.66 55.07
CA GLU A 173 -19.20 -31.26 55.56
C GLU A 173 -19.40 -30.69 56.96
N LYS A 174 -19.33 -31.58 57.93
CA LYS A 174 -19.21 -31.27 59.35
C LYS A 174 -17.97 -30.39 59.49
N ALA A 175 -18.20 -29.07 59.59
CA ALA A 175 -17.16 -28.09 59.89
C ALA A 175 -16.24 -28.65 60.99
N PRO A 176 -14.91 -28.50 60.88
CA PRO A 176 -13.99 -29.07 61.85
C PRO A 176 -14.36 -28.49 63.22
N LYS A 177 -14.81 -29.35 64.13
CA LYS A 177 -15.01 -28.95 65.52
C LYS A 177 -13.64 -28.53 66.02
N LYS A 178 -13.48 -27.25 66.36
CA LYS A 178 -12.35 -26.79 67.15
C LYS A 178 -12.28 -27.66 68.39
N ASP A 179 -11.19 -28.40 68.54
CA ASP A 179 -10.87 -29.13 69.76
C ASP A 179 -10.55 -28.12 70.88
N ASP A 180 -11.58 -27.64 71.57
CA ASP A 180 -11.42 -27.10 72.92
C ASP A 180 -11.34 -28.29 73.90
N LYS A 181 -10.15 -28.89 74.02
CA LYS A 181 -9.81 -29.64 75.23
C LYS A 181 -9.15 -28.68 76.20
N LYS A 182 -9.95 -28.24 77.17
CA LYS A 182 -9.45 -27.80 78.47
C LYS A 182 -8.74 -29.00 79.13
N ASP A 183 -7.47 -28.80 79.45
CA ASP A 183 -6.77 -29.58 80.46
C ASP A 183 -7.47 -29.37 81.81
N ASP A 184 -7.77 -30.45 82.52
CA ASP A 184 -8.00 -30.38 83.95
C ASP A 184 -7.51 -31.66 84.64
N LYS A 185 -6.58 -31.42 85.57
CA LYS A 185 -5.94 -32.26 86.61
C LYS A 185 -4.68 -33.05 86.28
#